data_AF-A0A7J3XXV1-F1
#
_entry.id   AF-A0A7J3XXV1-F1
#
_cell.length_a   1.000
_cell.length_b   1.000
_cell.length_c   1.000
_cell.angle_alpha   90.00
_cell.angle_beta   90.00
_cell.angle_gamma   90.00
#
_symmetry.space_group_name_H-M   'P 1'
#
loop_
_entity.id
_entity.type
_entity.pdbx_description
1 polymer ?
#
loop_
_entity_poly.entity_id
_entity_poly.type
_entity_poly.pdbx_seq_one_letter_code
_entity_poly.pdbx_strand_id
1 'polypeptide(L)'
;MSELTGSTHSPTPWFTRVDVGALSEEARRLILERVKSKLGFNKTLEALGISRGSLHNYLQGARVVPDNVVYKALQYLEEREFNEIVKGLDRLRAIGIIRGDGSVDYSLVLEAIALATRDEYLKQALLKFTVENFREDLRKMLSLSLAHTTFKWEPGFEEFLRERKKRKRVVDPETIAYYRSLFKKHLEGKTLSEELVDYVINHENKWLRNVFRHYIQYLYYLRRIPPETYGWLMEVVPSRSYKLDVRSYPISIEDLAKTMKTLRESHELYYLVYRLMLEGGLRLSHAIYILENYKPREIVEISGLGVDTPRLVCFNNRGFCRYYVGIRETAKPCEWAYFSTKTLKLLEEYAGSTVNRRPLELYVKRRGLLLPKYMRKAAWRIMVRVMPREVARFIESRFGELKVSEARYEDLLGEADNYYPRYLEELNKLLTPGAPAPDTK
;
A
#
# COMPACT_ATOMS: atom_id res chain seq x y z
N MET A 1 31.95 -30.91 -49.39
CA MET A 1 30.94 -31.43 -50.34
C MET A 1 29.84 -30.39 -50.47
N SER A 2 29.39 -29.93 -51.63
CA SER A 2 29.89 -29.85 -53.00
C SER A 2 28.92 -28.86 -53.65
N GLU A 3 29.46 -27.83 -54.31
CA GLU A 3 28.86 -27.04 -55.41
C GLU A 3 27.33 -26.91 -55.50
N LEU A 4 26.85 -25.67 -55.41
CA LEU A 4 25.89 -25.11 -56.39
C LEU A 4 26.06 -23.58 -56.39
N THR A 5 27.09 -23.14 -57.10
CA THR A 5 27.24 -21.75 -57.55
C THR A 5 26.32 -21.48 -58.74
N GLY A 6 25.59 -20.36 -58.69
CA GLY A 6 25.35 -19.54 -59.87
C GLY A 6 24.01 -19.73 -60.59
N SER A 7 22.95 -19.10 -60.07
CA SER A 7 22.02 -18.38 -60.93
C SER A 7 22.05 -16.90 -60.55
N THR A 8 22.74 -16.10 -61.37
CA THR A 8 22.62 -14.64 -61.35
C THR A 8 21.22 -14.28 -61.81
N HIS A 9 20.26 -14.22 -60.87
CA HIS A 9 19.01 -13.52 -61.11
C HIS A 9 19.35 -12.04 -61.22
N SER A 10 19.33 -11.52 -62.44
CA SER A 10 19.13 -10.09 -62.68
C SER A 10 17.96 -9.64 -61.80
N PRO A 11 18.11 -8.59 -60.97
CA PRO A 11 17.02 -8.16 -60.09
C PRO A 11 15.80 -7.88 -60.96
N THR A 12 14.72 -8.61 -60.73
CA THR A 12 13.42 -8.35 -61.36
C THR A 12 13.12 -6.86 -61.17
N PRO A 13 12.86 -6.11 -62.26
CA PRO A 13 12.62 -4.67 -62.15
C PRO A 13 11.50 -4.41 -61.14
N TRP A 14 11.68 -3.47 -60.20
CA TRP A 14 10.77 -3.28 -59.05
C TRP A 14 9.29 -3.14 -59.47
N PHE A 15 9.03 -2.48 -60.60
CA PHE A 15 7.70 -2.24 -61.13
C PHE A 15 6.96 -3.51 -61.56
N THR A 16 7.65 -4.64 -61.77
CA THR A 16 6.99 -5.92 -62.07
C THR A 16 6.31 -6.54 -60.85
N ARG A 17 6.62 -6.05 -59.64
CA ARG A 17 6.00 -6.49 -58.38
C ARG A 17 4.79 -5.65 -57.98
N VAL A 18 4.49 -4.60 -58.75
CA VAL A 18 3.38 -3.68 -58.49
C VAL A 18 2.13 -4.22 -59.16
N ASP A 19 1.11 -4.54 -58.37
CA ASP A 19 -0.23 -4.77 -58.90
C ASP A 19 -0.85 -3.43 -59.29
N VAL A 20 -0.73 -3.10 -60.59
CA VAL A 20 -1.27 -1.87 -61.16
C VAL A 20 -2.80 -1.84 -61.08
N GLY A 21 -3.45 -3.00 -61.17
CA GLY A 21 -4.90 -3.16 -61.06
C GLY A 21 -5.42 -2.65 -59.72
N ALA A 22 -4.65 -2.86 -58.66
CA ALA A 22 -5.00 -2.50 -57.29
C ALA A 22 -4.80 -1.01 -56.93
N LEU A 23 -4.19 -0.20 -57.82
CA LEU A 23 -3.98 1.23 -57.61
C LEU A 23 -5.28 2.04 -57.80
N SER A 24 -5.56 2.96 -56.88
CA SER A 24 -6.67 3.92 -57.01
C SER A 24 -6.49 4.84 -58.22
N GLU A 25 -7.59 5.40 -58.71
CA GLU A 25 -7.57 6.36 -59.84
C GLU A 25 -6.65 7.56 -59.55
N GLU A 26 -6.64 8.02 -58.31
CA GLU A 26 -5.78 9.12 -57.86
C GLU A 26 -4.30 8.73 -57.86
N ALA A 27 -3.94 7.55 -57.35
CA ALA A 27 -2.57 7.06 -57.39
C ALA A 27 -2.08 6.91 -58.84
N ARG A 28 -2.92 6.36 -59.73
CA ARG A 28 -2.62 6.23 -61.17
C ARG A 28 -2.39 7.59 -61.83
N ARG A 29 -3.20 8.60 -61.48
CA ARG A 29 -3.07 9.98 -61.96
C ARG A 29 -1.77 10.63 -61.51
N LEU A 30 -1.42 10.51 -60.22
CA LEU A 30 -0.20 11.06 -59.66
C LEU A 30 1.07 10.41 -60.24
N ILE A 31 1.05 9.10 -60.51
CA ILE A 31 2.12 8.40 -61.23
C ILE A 31 2.33 9.03 -62.60
N LEU A 32 1.24 9.22 -63.36
CA LEU A 32 1.28 9.82 -64.69
C LEU A 32 1.77 11.28 -64.66
N GLU A 33 1.35 12.06 -63.65
CA GLU A 33 1.78 13.43 -63.43
C GLU A 33 3.28 13.53 -63.12
N ARG A 34 3.81 12.60 -62.31
CA ARG A 34 5.26 12.53 -62.04
C ARG A 34 6.06 12.25 -63.30
N VAL A 35 5.63 11.27 -64.11
CA VAL A 35 6.31 10.93 -65.36
C VAL A 35 6.26 12.09 -66.36
N LYS A 36 5.12 12.79 -66.46
CA LYS A 36 5.00 14.04 -67.24
C LYS A 36 5.98 15.09 -66.76
N SER A 37 6.09 15.30 -65.45
CA SER A 37 6.98 16.30 -64.87
C SER A 37 8.46 15.97 -65.13
N LYS A 38 8.82 14.67 -65.14
CA LYS A 38 10.18 14.19 -65.35
C LYS A 38 10.62 14.21 -66.82
N LEU A 39 9.76 13.76 -67.74
CA LEU A 39 10.11 13.63 -69.16
C LEU A 39 9.71 14.87 -70.00
N GLY A 40 8.77 15.67 -69.51
CA GLY A 40 8.12 16.72 -70.29
C GLY A 40 7.02 16.19 -71.20
N PHE A 41 6.07 17.07 -71.54
CA PHE A 41 4.78 16.67 -72.14
C PHE A 41 4.90 15.84 -73.42
N ASN A 42 5.69 16.27 -74.41
CA ASN A 42 5.80 15.57 -75.70
C ASN A 42 6.50 14.21 -75.56
N LYS A 43 7.58 14.14 -74.77
CA LYS A 43 8.30 12.88 -74.53
C LYS A 43 7.44 11.87 -73.77
N THR A 44 6.55 12.32 -72.88
CA THR A 44 5.60 11.43 -72.20
C THR A 44 4.59 10.81 -73.18
N LEU A 45 4.13 11.54 -74.20
CA LEU A 45 3.23 10.99 -75.22
C LEU A 45 3.89 9.85 -75.99
N GLU A 46 5.15 10.06 -76.42
CA GLU A 46 5.96 9.06 -77.12
C GLU A 46 6.26 7.85 -76.22
N ALA A 47 6.75 8.11 -75.01
CA ALA A 47 7.16 7.10 -74.03
C ALA A 47 6.02 6.15 -73.62
N LEU A 48 4.79 6.67 -73.51
CA LEU A 48 3.62 5.90 -73.10
C LEU A 48 2.80 5.38 -74.30
N GLY A 49 3.02 5.93 -75.49
CA GLY A 49 2.27 5.61 -76.71
C GLY A 49 0.81 6.05 -76.65
N ILE A 50 0.56 7.28 -76.17
CA ILE A 50 -0.80 7.81 -75.98
C ILE A 50 -0.98 9.15 -76.70
N SER A 51 -2.22 9.47 -77.09
CA SER A 51 -2.54 10.74 -77.75
C SER A 51 -2.50 11.94 -76.79
N ARG A 52 -2.29 13.15 -77.33
CA ARG A 52 -2.34 14.41 -76.55
C ARG A 52 -3.66 14.58 -75.79
N GLY A 53 -4.78 14.24 -76.42
CA GLY A 53 -6.11 14.29 -75.78
C GLY A 53 -6.24 13.28 -74.66
N SER A 54 -5.71 12.06 -74.84
CA SER A 54 -5.73 11.02 -73.82
C SER A 54 -4.95 11.44 -72.57
N LEU A 55 -3.73 11.95 -72.73
CA LEU A 55 -2.92 12.42 -71.60
C LEU A 55 -3.62 13.56 -70.83
N HIS A 56 -4.26 14.49 -71.54
CA HIS A 56 -5.01 15.58 -70.90
C HIS A 56 -6.21 15.05 -70.10
N ASN A 57 -6.99 14.14 -70.69
CA ASN A 57 -8.15 13.55 -70.03
C ASN A 57 -7.77 12.72 -68.80
N TYR A 58 -6.63 12.02 -68.84
CA TYR A 58 -6.11 11.28 -67.69
C TYR A 58 -5.67 12.19 -66.55
N LEU A 59 -4.90 13.25 -66.84
CA LEU A 59 -4.39 14.17 -65.82
C LEU A 59 -5.49 15.01 -65.16
N GLN A 60 -6.57 15.29 -65.90
CA GLN A 60 -7.75 15.99 -65.39
C GLN A 60 -8.75 15.07 -64.67
N GLY A 61 -8.52 13.75 -64.64
CA GLY A 61 -9.45 12.78 -64.05
C GLY A 61 -10.73 12.56 -64.85
N ALA A 62 -10.82 13.07 -66.09
CA ALA A 62 -11.97 12.85 -66.97
C ALA A 62 -12.05 11.42 -67.52
N ARG A 63 -10.95 10.66 -67.43
CA ARG A 63 -10.87 9.25 -67.82
C ARG A 63 -9.89 8.51 -66.90
N VAL A 64 -10.22 7.27 -66.54
CA VAL A 64 -9.32 6.40 -65.77
C VAL A 64 -8.08 6.06 -66.59
N VAL A 65 -6.90 6.10 -65.98
CA VAL A 65 -5.64 5.71 -66.62
C VAL A 65 -5.59 4.18 -66.77
N PRO A 66 -5.51 3.63 -67.99
CA PRO A 66 -5.49 2.19 -68.19
C PRO A 66 -4.23 1.51 -67.60
N ASP A 67 -4.35 0.26 -67.18
CA ASP A 67 -3.27 -0.50 -66.51
C ASP A 67 -1.99 -0.54 -67.34
N ASN A 68 -2.10 -0.75 -68.65
CA ASN A 68 -0.96 -0.79 -69.55
C ASN A 68 -0.22 0.56 -69.64
N VAL A 69 -0.94 1.68 -69.51
CA VAL A 69 -0.35 3.03 -69.49
C VAL A 69 0.36 3.28 -68.17
N VAL A 70 -0.24 2.88 -67.05
CA VAL A 70 0.38 3.00 -65.72
C VAL A 70 1.62 2.10 -65.63
N TYR A 71 1.55 0.87 -66.13
CA TYR A 71 2.70 -0.04 -66.17
C TYR A 71 3.87 0.55 -66.96
N LYS A 72 3.62 1.11 -68.15
CA LYS A 72 4.65 1.84 -68.91
C LYS A 72 5.17 3.06 -68.15
N ALA A 73 4.31 3.80 -67.45
CA ALA A 73 4.71 4.96 -66.66
C ALA A 73 5.67 4.57 -65.53
N LEU A 74 5.44 3.45 -64.83
CA LEU A 74 6.31 2.97 -63.77
C LEU A 74 7.74 2.67 -64.24
N GLN A 75 7.95 2.31 -65.52
CA GLN A 75 9.28 2.06 -66.08
C GLN A 75 10.19 3.30 -66.12
N TYR A 76 9.60 4.50 -66.03
CA TYR A 76 10.31 5.78 -66.02
C TYR A 76 10.49 6.36 -64.61
N LEU A 77 10.00 5.67 -63.60
CA LEU A 77 10.13 6.05 -62.20
C LEU A 77 11.14 5.16 -61.47
N GLU A 78 11.84 5.76 -60.52
CA GLU A 78 12.56 5.01 -59.50
C GLU A 78 11.59 4.51 -58.42
N GLU A 79 11.91 3.40 -57.76
CA GLU A 79 11.09 2.84 -56.67
C GLU A 79 10.86 3.86 -55.54
N ARG A 80 11.85 4.72 -55.27
CA ARG A 80 11.72 5.82 -54.31
C ARG A 80 10.64 6.82 -54.73
N GLU A 81 10.60 7.21 -56.00
CA GLU A 81 9.60 8.13 -56.53
C GLU A 81 8.19 7.54 -56.42
N PHE A 82 8.04 6.24 -56.68
CA PHE A 82 6.78 5.54 -56.48
C PHE A 82 6.34 5.54 -55.02
N ASN A 83 7.25 5.22 -54.09
CA ASN A 83 6.96 5.20 -52.65
C ASN A 83 6.61 6.60 -52.09
N GLU A 84 7.08 7.67 -52.73
CA GLU A 84 6.71 9.04 -52.39
C GLU A 84 5.30 9.42 -52.87
N ILE A 85 4.84 8.83 -53.99
CA ILE A 85 3.56 9.13 -54.63
C ILE A 85 2.44 8.27 -54.05
N VAL A 86 2.66 6.96 -54.02
CA VAL A 86 1.66 5.97 -53.58
C VAL A 86 1.86 5.71 -52.10
N LYS A 87 0.97 6.27 -51.27
CA LYS A 87 1.02 6.19 -49.81
C LYS A 87 -0.16 5.42 -49.23
N GLY A 88 -0.01 4.96 -47.99
CA GLY A 88 -1.10 4.37 -47.21
C GLY A 88 -1.68 3.09 -47.83
N LEU A 89 -3.01 3.00 -47.89
CA LEU A 89 -3.73 1.80 -48.33
C LEU A 89 -3.44 1.42 -49.78
N ASP A 90 -3.26 2.39 -50.67
CA ASP A 90 -2.97 2.12 -52.09
C ASP A 90 -1.60 1.46 -52.27
N ARG A 91 -0.64 1.78 -51.40
CA ARG A 91 0.66 1.12 -51.39
C ARG A 91 0.55 -0.32 -50.89
N LEU A 92 -0.22 -0.53 -49.83
CA LEU A 92 -0.44 -1.87 -49.28
C LEU A 92 -1.22 -2.76 -50.28
N ARG A 93 -2.14 -2.18 -51.04
CA ARG A 93 -2.84 -2.84 -52.15
C ARG A 93 -1.90 -3.20 -53.29
N ALA A 94 -1.10 -2.24 -53.74
CA ALA A 94 -0.16 -2.43 -54.84
C ALA A 94 0.92 -3.48 -54.55
N ILE A 95 1.25 -3.71 -53.28
CA ILE A 95 2.23 -4.73 -52.83
C ILE A 95 1.54 -6.06 -52.45
N GLY A 96 0.20 -6.12 -52.48
CA GLY A 96 -0.58 -7.34 -52.22
C GLY A 96 -0.83 -7.64 -50.73
N ILE A 97 -0.51 -6.72 -49.82
CA ILE A 97 -0.86 -6.85 -48.38
C ILE A 97 -2.37 -6.69 -48.18
N ILE A 98 -3.01 -5.86 -49.00
CA ILE A 98 -4.47 -5.70 -49.03
C ILE A 98 -4.96 -6.18 -50.39
N ARG A 99 -5.91 -7.11 -50.39
CA ARG A 99 -6.52 -7.65 -51.60
C ARG A 99 -7.57 -6.69 -52.16
N GLY A 100 -7.97 -6.89 -53.42
CA GLY A 100 -8.94 -6.03 -54.12
C GLY A 100 -10.32 -5.94 -53.46
N ASP A 101 -10.70 -6.94 -52.66
CA ASP A 101 -11.93 -6.95 -51.86
C ASP A 101 -11.80 -6.24 -50.49
N GLY A 102 -10.62 -5.68 -50.20
CA GLY A 102 -10.30 -5.03 -48.93
C GLY A 102 -9.87 -5.99 -47.82
N SER A 103 -9.83 -7.30 -48.08
CA SER A 103 -9.29 -8.27 -47.12
C SER A 103 -7.77 -8.13 -46.99
N VAL A 104 -7.24 -8.43 -45.81
CA VAL A 104 -5.80 -8.36 -45.51
C VAL A 104 -5.18 -9.73 -45.69
N ASP A 105 -4.02 -9.81 -46.34
CA ASP A 105 -3.23 -11.03 -46.36
C ASP A 105 -2.51 -11.20 -45.01
N TYR A 106 -3.15 -11.93 -44.12
CA TYR A 106 -2.62 -12.18 -42.78
C TYR A 106 -1.30 -12.96 -42.80
N SER A 107 -1.01 -13.76 -43.84
CA SER A 107 0.26 -14.50 -43.91
C SER A 107 1.43 -13.53 -44.06
N LEU A 108 1.32 -12.57 -44.99
CA LEU A 108 2.34 -11.54 -45.18
C LEU A 108 2.50 -10.64 -43.96
N VAL A 109 1.39 -10.29 -43.30
CA VAL A 109 1.42 -9.50 -42.06
C VAL A 109 2.12 -10.26 -40.93
N LEU A 110 1.82 -11.55 -40.76
CA LEU A 110 2.46 -12.38 -39.74
C LEU A 110 3.95 -12.59 -40.01
N GLU A 111 4.36 -12.75 -41.27
CA GLU A 111 5.77 -12.80 -41.64
C GLU A 111 6.49 -11.48 -41.33
N ALA A 112 5.87 -10.34 -41.65
CA ALA A 112 6.40 -9.02 -41.31
C ALA A 112 6.53 -8.81 -39.79
N ILE A 113 5.56 -9.27 -39.00
CA ILE A 113 5.63 -9.26 -37.53
C ILE A 113 6.74 -10.21 -37.03
N ALA A 114 6.89 -11.39 -37.65
CA ALA A 114 7.93 -12.34 -37.28
C ALA A 114 9.34 -11.78 -37.47
N LEU A 115 9.56 -10.91 -38.47
CA LEU A 115 10.82 -10.18 -38.64
C LEU A 115 11.16 -9.31 -37.43
N ALA A 116 10.17 -8.78 -36.71
CA ALA A 116 10.39 -8.00 -35.49
C ALA A 116 11.06 -8.82 -34.37
N THR A 117 11.06 -10.16 -34.45
CA THR A 117 11.82 -10.99 -33.49
C THR A 117 13.34 -10.90 -33.70
N ARG A 118 13.78 -10.47 -34.88
CA ARG A 118 15.19 -10.38 -35.29
C ARG A 118 15.66 -8.95 -35.54
N ASP A 119 14.73 -8.00 -35.69
CA ASP A 119 15.01 -6.57 -35.88
C ASP A 119 14.55 -5.76 -34.67
N GLU A 120 15.50 -5.18 -33.93
CA GLU A 120 15.21 -4.46 -32.69
C GLU A 120 14.46 -3.14 -32.95
N TYR A 121 14.68 -2.48 -34.09
CA TYR A 121 13.97 -1.24 -34.41
C TYR A 121 12.47 -1.52 -34.66
N LEU A 122 12.19 -2.54 -35.47
CA LEU A 122 10.82 -2.95 -35.77
C LEU A 122 10.10 -3.46 -34.52
N LYS A 123 10.80 -4.19 -33.64
CA LYS A 123 10.29 -4.59 -32.33
C LYS A 123 9.87 -3.40 -31.47
N GLN A 124 10.75 -2.39 -31.33
CA GLN A 124 10.44 -1.20 -30.53
C GLN A 124 9.29 -0.40 -31.14
N ALA A 125 9.25 -0.26 -32.46
CA ALA A 125 8.14 0.39 -33.16
C ALA A 125 6.80 -0.33 -32.92
N LEU A 126 6.79 -1.67 -33.01
CA LEU A 126 5.60 -2.48 -32.76
C LEU A 126 5.13 -2.35 -31.31
N LEU A 127 6.04 -2.49 -30.33
CA LEU A 127 5.71 -2.33 -28.91
C LEU A 127 5.14 -0.95 -28.60
N LYS A 128 5.78 0.11 -29.10
CA LYS A 128 5.32 1.49 -28.91
C LYS A 128 3.92 1.68 -29.50
N PHE A 129 3.71 1.24 -30.74
CA PHE A 129 2.40 1.30 -31.39
C PHE A 129 1.33 0.54 -30.59
N THR A 130 1.65 -0.67 -30.09
CA THR A 130 0.70 -1.47 -29.31
C THR A 130 0.33 -0.79 -27.99
N VAL A 131 1.32 -0.22 -27.28
CA VAL A 131 1.08 0.47 -26.01
C VAL A 131 0.27 1.76 -26.20
N GLU A 132 0.58 2.55 -27.24
CA GLU A 132 -0.10 3.82 -27.49
C GLU A 132 -1.57 3.64 -27.92
N ASN A 133 -1.87 2.57 -28.68
CA ASN A 133 -3.19 2.39 -29.29
C ASN A 133 -4.07 1.34 -28.61
N PHE A 134 -3.48 0.33 -27.95
CA PHE A 134 -4.21 -0.82 -27.38
C PHE A 134 -3.94 -1.03 -25.88
N ARG A 135 -3.67 0.05 -25.14
CA ARG A 135 -3.33 0.00 -23.71
C ARG A 135 -4.35 -0.79 -22.87
N GLU A 136 -5.64 -0.55 -23.08
CA GLU A 136 -6.70 -1.19 -22.29
C GLU A 136 -6.89 -2.66 -22.67
N ASP A 137 -6.75 -3.01 -23.94
CA ASP A 137 -6.82 -4.40 -24.39
C ASP A 137 -5.59 -5.20 -23.91
N LEU A 138 -4.41 -4.59 -23.91
CA LEU A 138 -3.21 -5.14 -23.26
C LEU A 138 -3.44 -5.37 -21.76
N ARG A 139 -4.05 -4.42 -21.05
CA ARG A 139 -4.39 -4.57 -19.61
C ARG A 139 -5.34 -5.75 -19.37
N LYS A 140 -6.36 -5.90 -20.22
CA LYS A 140 -7.31 -7.03 -20.15
C LYS A 140 -6.62 -8.36 -20.46
N MET A 141 -5.86 -8.44 -21.55
CA MET A 141 -5.13 -9.64 -21.96
C MET A 141 -4.12 -10.09 -20.90
N LEU A 142 -3.41 -9.15 -20.29
CA LEU A 142 -2.44 -9.42 -19.24
C LEU A 142 -3.09 -9.74 -17.88
N SER A 143 -4.42 -9.89 -17.83
CA SER A 143 -5.17 -10.18 -16.59
C SER A 143 -4.93 -9.15 -15.49
N LEU A 144 -4.64 -7.90 -15.87
CA LEU A 144 -4.61 -6.76 -14.94
C LEU A 144 -6.04 -6.28 -14.60
N SER A 145 -7.07 -6.94 -15.14
CA SER A 145 -8.46 -6.73 -14.75
C SER A 145 -8.68 -7.10 -13.28
N LEU A 146 -8.79 -6.07 -12.44
CA LEU A 146 -9.13 -6.17 -11.02
C LEU A 146 -10.52 -6.83 -10.79
N ALA A 147 -11.37 -6.87 -11.82
CA ALA A 147 -12.82 -7.01 -11.72
C ALA A 147 -13.38 -8.41 -11.41
N HIS A 148 -12.56 -9.38 -11.01
CA HIS A 148 -13.04 -10.76 -10.73
C HIS A 148 -13.08 -11.13 -9.24
N THR A 149 -12.57 -10.26 -8.35
CA THR A 149 -12.54 -10.57 -6.92
C THR A 149 -13.61 -9.82 -6.16
N THR A 150 -14.64 -10.54 -5.70
CA THR A 150 -15.65 -10.02 -4.76
C THR A 150 -15.15 -10.14 -3.33
N PHE A 151 -15.32 -9.07 -2.56
CA PHE A 151 -14.94 -8.99 -1.16
C PHE A 151 -15.97 -9.71 -0.30
N LYS A 152 -15.52 -10.66 0.53
CA LYS A 152 -16.36 -11.40 1.46
C LYS A 152 -15.63 -11.59 2.78
N TRP A 153 -16.29 -11.28 3.88
CA TRP A 153 -15.74 -11.57 5.20
C TRP A 153 -15.94 -13.05 5.52
N GLU A 154 -14.85 -13.81 5.50
CA GLU A 154 -14.86 -15.26 5.74
C GLU A 154 -13.92 -15.66 6.88
N PRO A 155 -14.13 -16.83 7.52
CA PRO A 155 -13.28 -17.31 8.62
C PRO A 155 -11.79 -17.35 8.26
N GLY A 156 -11.45 -17.69 7.01
CA GLY A 156 -10.07 -17.70 6.52
C GLY A 156 -9.39 -16.33 6.58
N PHE A 157 -10.14 -15.24 6.41
CA PHE A 157 -9.58 -13.89 6.56
C PHE A 157 -9.28 -13.58 8.03
N GLU A 158 -10.09 -14.06 8.97
CA GLU A 158 -9.83 -13.88 10.40
C GLU A 158 -8.63 -14.69 10.89
N GLU A 159 -8.52 -15.95 10.48
CA GLU A 159 -7.33 -16.77 10.75
C GLU A 159 -6.08 -16.10 10.17
N PHE A 160 -6.18 -15.56 8.95
CA PHE A 160 -5.08 -14.82 8.33
C PHE A 160 -4.64 -13.63 9.17
N LEU A 161 -5.59 -12.82 9.66
CA LEU A 161 -5.30 -11.67 10.51
C LEU A 161 -4.62 -12.05 11.84
N ARG A 162 -5.05 -13.17 12.44
CA ARG A 162 -4.57 -13.65 13.75
C ARG A 162 -3.21 -14.33 13.67
N GLU A 163 -3.03 -15.23 12.71
CA GLU A 163 -1.95 -16.23 12.77
C GLU A 163 -0.97 -16.13 11.59
N ARG A 164 -1.50 -15.95 10.37
CA ARG A 164 -0.70 -16.04 9.14
C ARG A 164 0.00 -14.73 8.76
N LYS A 165 -0.50 -13.60 9.25
CA LYS A 165 0.09 -12.30 8.96
C LYS A 165 1.51 -12.19 9.53
N LYS A 166 2.48 -11.92 8.65
CA LYS A 166 3.91 -11.86 9.00
C LYS A 166 4.28 -10.75 10.01
N ARG A 167 3.58 -9.61 9.99
CA ARG A 167 3.85 -8.46 10.87
C ARG A 167 2.55 -7.86 11.40
N LYS A 168 2.53 -7.47 12.68
CA LYS A 168 1.38 -6.82 13.35
C LYS A 168 0.09 -7.64 13.20
N ARG A 169 0.13 -8.88 13.71
CA ARG A 169 -1.05 -9.75 13.85
C ARG A 169 -2.13 -9.02 14.65
N VAL A 170 -3.39 -9.27 14.28
CA VAL A 170 -4.55 -8.70 14.97
C VAL A 170 -5.12 -9.80 15.83
N VAL A 171 -4.61 -9.90 17.06
CA VAL A 171 -5.01 -10.96 18.00
C VAL A 171 -6.20 -10.52 18.87
N ASP A 172 -6.34 -9.21 19.07
CA ASP A 172 -7.37 -8.62 19.91
C ASP A 172 -8.80 -8.83 19.35
N PRO A 173 -9.69 -9.53 20.09
CA PRO A 173 -11.04 -9.83 19.62
C PRO A 173 -11.89 -8.58 19.33
N GLU A 174 -11.76 -7.52 20.13
CA GLU A 174 -12.49 -6.25 19.91
C GLU A 174 -12.08 -5.61 18.57
N THR A 175 -10.78 -5.61 18.27
CA THR A 175 -10.25 -5.09 17.00
C THR A 175 -10.76 -5.91 15.82
N ILE A 176 -10.82 -7.25 15.93
CA ILE A 176 -11.42 -8.09 14.88
C ILE A 176 -12.90 -7.78 14.70
N ALA A 177 -13.66 -7.66 15.78
CA ALA A 177 -15.08 -7.32 15.71
C ALA A 177 -15.29 -5.95 15.04
N TYR A 178 -14.46 -4.96 15.38
CA TYR A 178 -14.47 -3.64 14.75
C TYR A 178 -14.14 -3.71 13.25
N TYR A 179 -13.10 -4.46 12.87
CA TYR A 179 -12.72 -4.66 11.46
C TYR A 179 -13.82 -5.36 10.68
N ARG A 180 -14.43 -6.40 11.26
CA ARG A 180 -15.56 -7.13 10.69
C ARG A 180 -16.74 -6.19 10.43
N SER A 181 -17.08 -5.34 11.40
CA SER A 181 -18.15 -4.35 11.25
C SER A 181 -17.86 -3.36 10.12
N LEU A 182 -16.64 -2.82 10.05
CA LEU A 182 -16.24 -1.91 8.97
C LEU A 182 -16.27 -2.59 7.60
N PHE A 183 -15.73 -3.80 7.50
CA PHE A 183 -15.71 -4.55 6.25
C PHE A 183 -17.13 -4.85 5.77
N LYS A 184 -17.98 -5.39 6.65
CA LYS A 184 -19.37 -5.72 6.32
C LYS A 184 -20.16 -4.52 5.83
N LYS A 185 -19.91 -3.34 6.42
CA LYS A 185 -20.60 -2.11 6.04
C LYS A 185 -20.12 -1.52 4.71
N HIS A 186 -18.83 -1.62 4.40
CA HIS A 186 -18.22 -0.80 3.35
C HIS A 186 -17.62 -1.57 2.17
N LEU A 187 -17.28 -2.86 2.37
CA LEU A 187 -16.53 -3.67 1.41
C LEU A 187 -17.26 -4.95 1.00
N GLU A 188 -18.05 -5.56 1.89
CA GLU A 188 -18.77 -6.81 1.63
C GLU A 188 -19.61 -6.74 0.35
N GLY A 189 -19.49 -7.77 -0.49
CA GLY A 189 -20.20 -7.90 -1.76
C GLY A 189 -19.68 -7.00 -2.88
N LYS A 190 -18.73 -6.10 -2.61
CA LYS A 190 -18.14 -5.24 -3.64
C LYS A 190 -17.03 -5.96 -4.39
N THR A 191 -16.91 -5.68 -5.67
CA THR A 191 -15.82 -6.18 -6.50
C THR A 191 -14.62 -5.26 -6.43
N LEU A 192 -13.41 -5.81 -6.50
CA LEU A 192 -12.19 -5.02 -6.61
C LEU A 192 -12.21 -4.21 -7.92
N SER A 193 -12.35 -2.90 -7.81
CA SER A 193 -12.36 -1.96 -8.94
C SER A 193 -11.64 -0.67 -8.55
N GLU A 194 -11.29 0.15 -9.54
CA GLU A 194 -10.72 1.48 -9.31
C GLU A 194 -11.67 2.38 -8.50
N GLU A 195 -12.98 2.32 -8.79
CA GLU A 195 -14.01 3.06 -8.02
C GLU A 195 -14.02 2.66 -6.54
N LEU A 196 -13.86 1.38 -6.22
CA LEU A 196 -13.77 0.91 -4.84
C LEU A 196 -12.49 1.43 -4.17
N VAL A 197 -11.37 1.44 -4.91
CA VAL A 197 -10.09 1.95 -4.42
C VAL A 197 -10.22 3.45 -4.09
N ASP A 198 -10.77 4.24 -4.99
CA ASP A 198 -10.99 5.68 -4.80
C ASP A 198 -11.94 5.97 -3.63
N TYR A 199 -13.01 5.18 -3.51
CA TYR A 199 -13.92 5.24 -2.36
C TYR A 199 -13.17 5.02 -1.04
N VAL A 200 -12.34 3.98 -0.97
CA VAL A 200 -11.57 3.65 0.24
C VAL A 200 -10.54 4.72 0.57
N ILE A 201 -9.86 5.27 -0.44
CA ILE A 201 -8.86 6.34 -0.27
C ILE A 201 -9.53 7.58 0.29
N ASN A 202 -10.66 8.00 -0.27
CA ASN A 202 -11.30 9.25 0.12
C ASN A 202 -12.18 9.14 1.38
N HIS A 203 -12.37 7.93 1.91
CA HIS A 203 -13.20 7.71 3.09
C HIS A 203 -12.64 8.42 4.35
N GLU A 204 -13.51 9.08 5.11
CA GLU A 204 -13.16 9.80 6.35
C GLU A 204 -12.54 8.87 7.40
N ASN A 205 -13.12 7.69 7.56
CA ASN A 205 -12.60 6.67 8.47
C ASN A 205 -11.36 5.98 7.88
N LYS A 206 -10.18 6.47 8.27
CA LYS A 206 -8.87 5.91 7.89
C LYS A 206 -8.66 4.44 8.25
N TRP A 207 -9.45 3.86 9.17
CA TRP A 207 -9.39 2.42 9.45
C TRP A 207 -9.90 1.57 8.29
N LEU A 208 -10.81 2.09 7.46
CA LEU A 208 -11.28 1.38 6.27
C LEU A 208 -10.11 1.05 5.33
N ARG A 209 -9.19 2.01 5.12
CA ARG A 209 -7.96 1.81 4.35
C ARG A 209 -7.12 0.66 4.89
N ASN A 210 -6.98 0.56 6.21
CA ASN A 210 -6.23 -0.52 6.85
C ASN A 210 -6.91 -1.88 6.66
N VAL A 211 -8.23 -1.95 6.84
CA VAL A 211 -9.01 -3.19 6.65
C VAL A 211 -8.93 -3.64 5.19
N PHE A 212 -9.11 -2.72 4.24
CA PHE A 212 -8.95 -2.98 2.81
C PHE A 212 -7.55 -3.53 2.50
N ARG A 213 -6.48 -2.86 2.94
CA ARG A 213 -5.10 -3.33 2.76
C ARG A 213 -4.86 -4.71 3.36
N HIS A 214 -5.44 -5.03 4.52
CA HIS A 214 -5.33 -6.38 5.09
C HIS A 214 -6.02 -7.42 4.21
N TYR A 215 -7.17 -7.10 3.63
CA TYR A 215 -7.85 -8.00 2.72
C TYR A 215 -7.06 -8.17 1.41
N ILE A 216 -6.45 -7.11 0.87
CA ILE A 216 -5.54 -7.22 -0.29
C ILE A 216 -4.33 -8.14 0.03
N GLN A 217 -3.76 -8.03 1.23
CA GLN A 217 -2.71 -8.95 1.69
C GLN A 217 -3.19 -10.41 1.77
N TYR A 218 -4.44 -10.61 2.20
CA TYR A 218 -5.07 -11.93 2.24
C TYR A 218 -5.31 -12.50 0.83
N LEU A 219 -5.83 -11.70 -0.09
CA LEU A 219 -6.01 -12.10 -1.50
C LEU A 219 -4.68 -12.47 -2.16
N TYR A 220 -3.62 -11.71 -1.88
CA TYR A 220 -2.28 -12.03 -2.36
C TYR A 220 -1.73 -13.32 -1.73
N TYR A 221 -1.96 -13.55 -0.44
CA TYR A 221 -1.62 -14.80 0.24
C TYR A 221 -2.31 -16.00 -0.40
N LEU A 222 -3.59 -15.85 -0.75
CA LEU A 222 -4.36 -16.87 -1.48
C LEU A 222 -4.03 -16.97 -2.97
N ARG A 223 -3.09 -16.16 -3.50
CA ARG A 223 -2.75 -16.09 -4.92
C ARG A 223 -3.92 -15.72 -5.84
N ARG A 224 -4.93 -15.00 -5.32
CA ARG A 224 -6.08 -14.51 -6.11
C ARG A 224 -5.80 -13.23 -6.87
N ILE A 225 -4.72 -12.53 -6.52
CA ILE A 225 -4.24 -11.35 -7.24
C ILE A 225 -2.75 -11.49 -7.55
N PRO A 226 -2.27 -10.98 -8.71
CA PRO A 226 -0.87 -11.04 -9.07
C PRO A 226 -0.01 -10.02 -8.28
N PRO A 227 1.32 -10.20 -8.23
CA PRO A 227 2.24 -9.32 -7.51
C PRO A 227 2.15 -7.84 -7.94
N GLU A 228 1.90 -7.57 -9.21
CA GLU A 228 1.79 -6.23 -9.80
C GLU A 228 0.57 -5.50 -9.22
N THR A 229 -0.60 -6.16 -9.23
CA THR A 229 -1.83 -5.68 -8.62
C THR A 229 -1.66 -5.44 -7.13
N TYR A 230 -1.02 -6.38 -6.43
CA TYR A 230 -0.72 -6.23 -5.02
C TYR A 230 0.18 -5.01 -4.75
N GLY A 231 1.25 -4.85 -5.52
CA GLY A 231 2.17 -3.71 -5.42
C GLY A 231 1.46 -2.38 -5.61
N TRP A 232 0.72 -2.24 -6.72
CA TRP A 232 -0.05 -1.05 -7.05
C TRP A 232 -1.06 -0.68 -5.95
N LEU A 233 -1.90 -1.63 -5.50
CA LEU A 233 -2.88 -1.38 -4.43
C LEU A 233 -2.22 -0.96 -3.11
N MET A 234 -1.07 -1.55 -2.80
CA MET A 234 -0.33 -1.25 -1.58
C MET A 234 0.42 0.08 -1.63
N GLU A 235 0.66 0.62 -2.81
CA GLU A 235 1.20 1.96 -3.03
C GLU A 235 0.08 3.01 -3.02
N VAL A 236 -0.96 2.80 -3.81
CA VAL A 236 -2.05 3.76 -4.04
C VAL A 236 -2.97 3.95 -2.84
N VAL A 237 -3.23 2.90 -2.06
CA VAL A 237 -4.02 3.02 -0.82
C VAL A 237 -3.07 3.21 0.36
N PRO A 238 -2.70 4.44 0.78
CA PRO A 238 -1.68 4.61 1.81
C PRO A 238 -2.12 3.98 3.13
N SER A 239 -1.16 3.38 3.83
CA SER A 239 -1.39 2.99 5.22
C SER A 239 -1.72 4.21 6.07
N ARG A 240 -2.44 4.01 7.18
CA ARG A 240 -2.72 5.11 8.12
C ARG A 240 -1.41 5.75 8.60
N SER A 241 -1.12 6.96 8.13
CA SER A 241 -0.03 7.78 8.65
C SER A 241 -0.45 8.42 9.98
N TYR A 242 0.46 8.39 10.94
CA TYR A 242 0.35 9.18 12.16
C TYR A 242 1.18 10.43 11.92
N LYS A 243 0.53 11.59 11.78
CA LYS A 243 1.26 12.86 11.91
C LYS A 243 1.74 12.94 13.35
N LEU A 244 3.05 13.08 13.53
CA LEU A 244 3.65 13.27 14.85
C LEU A 244 3.40 14.73 15.28
N ASP A 245 2.15 15.08 15.56
CA ASP A 245 1.83 16.39 16.11
C ASP A 245 2.42 16.46 17.52
N VAL A 246 3.37 17.36 17.74
CA VAL A 246 3.86 17.69 19.08
C VAL A 246 2.74 18.43 19.82
N ARG A 247 1.83 17.66 20.42
CA ARG A 247 0.74 18.20 21.23
C ARG A 247 1.24 18.36 22.67
N SER A 248 1.31 19.59 23.15
CA SER A 248 1.42 19.85 24.58
C SER A 248 0.12 19.36 25.24
N TYR A 249 0.23 18.36 26.11
CA TYR A 249 -0.87 17.97 26.99
C TYR A 249 -0.61 18.65 28.33
N PRO A 250 -1.18 19.84 28.59
CA PRO A 250 -1.12 20.44 29.91
C PRO A 250 -1.92 19.54 30.86
N ILE A 251 -1.24 18.66 31.58
CA ILE A 251 -1.82 17.95 32.71
C ILE A 251 -1.54 18.82 33.92
N SER A 252 -2.59 19.41 34.48
CA SER A 252 -2.50 20.12 35.75
C SER A 252 -2.31 19.13 36.88
N ILE A 253 -1.37 19.41 37.78
CA ILE A 253 -1.18 18.63 39.00
C ILE A 253 -2.42 18.75 39.91
N GLU A 254 -3.11 19.89 39.87
CA GLU A 254 -4.35 20.11 40.62
C GLU A 254 -5.47 19.20 40.13
N ASP A 255 -5.64 19.05 38.81
CA ASP A 255 -6.62 18.12 38.23
C ASP A 255 -6.32 16.67 38.59
N LEU A 256 -5.03 16.32 38.66
CA LEU A 256 -4.57 15.00 39.10
C LEU A 256 -4.94 14.75 40.57
N ALA A 257 -4.58 15.67 41.46
CA ALA A 257 -4.88 15.58 42.88
C ALA A 257 -6.39 15.54 43.14
N LYS A 258 -7.17 16.42 42.48
CA LYS A 258 -8.63 16.43 42.52
C LYS A 258 -9.21 15.09 42.06
N THR A 259 -8.74 14.55 40.94
CA THR A 259 -9.20 13.26 40.42
C THR A 259 -8.94 12.13 41.42
N MET A 260 -7.72 12.05 41.97
CA MET A 260 -7.36 11.01 42.94
C MET A 260 -8.17 11.14 44.24
N LYS A 261 -8.37 12.36 44.74
CA LYS A 261 -9.19 12.63 45.92
C LYS A 261 -10.64 12.22 45.71
N THR A 262 -11.28 12.72 44.64
CA THR A 262 -12.69 12.42 44.35
C THR A 262 -12.90 10.93 44.17
N LEU A 263 -12.04 10.23 43.42
CA LEU A 263 -12.19 8.78 43.25
C LEU A 263 -12.02 8.03 44.59
N ARG A 264 -11.07 8.43 45.44
CA ARG A 264 -10.89 7.80 46.76
C ARG A 264 -12.15 7.92 47.61
N GLU A 265 -12.80 9.09 47.59
CA GLU A 265 -13.99 9.37 48.40
C GLU A 265 -15.28 8.76 47.83
N SER A 266 -15.39 8.64 46.50
CA SER A 266 -16.67 8.32 45.84
C SER A 266 -16.72 6.98 45.11
N HIS A 267 -15.57 6.36 44.80
CA HIS A 267 -15.51 5.06 44.12
C HIS A 267 -14.14 4.38 44.28
N GLU A 268 -13.93 3.68 45.39
CA GLU A 268 -12.64 3.08 45.75
C GLU A 268 -12.07 2.10 44.71
N LEU A 269 -12.91 1.29 44.07
CA LEU A 269 -12.47 0.42 42.98
C LEU A 269 -11.88 1.19 41.78
N TYR A 270 -12.48 2.31 41.38
CA TYR A 270 -11.95 3.15 40.31
C TYR A 270 -10.70 3.90 40.77
N TYR A 271 -10.67 4.29 42.05
CA TYR A 271 -9.48 4.84 42.68
C TYR A 271 -8.30 3.87 42.61
N LEU A 272 -8.50 2.58 42.93
CA LEU A 272 -7.49 1.53 42.81
C LEU A 272 -6.96 1.43 41.37
N VAL A 273 -7.86 1.36 40.37
CA VAL A 273 -7.45 1.32 38.95
C VAL A 273 -6.60 2.55 38.59
N TYR A 274 -7.00 3.75 39.02
CA TYR A 274 -6.26 4.98 38.77
C TYR A 274 -4.92 5.02 39.52
N ARG A 275 -4.84 4.49 40.75
CA ARG A 275 -3.58 4.35 41.49
C ARG A 275 -2.61 3.43 40.77
N LEU A 276 -3.07 2.26 40.32
CA LEU A 276 -2.24 1.32 39.55
C LEU A 276 -1.70 1.97 38.27
N MET A 277 -2.51 2.78 37.59
CA MET A 277 -2.09 3.52 36.41
C MET A 277 -1.07 4.62 36.72
N LEU A 278 -1.23 5.33 37.84
CA LEU A 278 -0.35 6.43 38.23
C LEU A 278 0.98 5.89 38.79
N GLU A 279 0.94 4.95 39.72
CA GLU A 279 2.12 4.37 40.36
C GLU A 279 2.92 3.51 39.38
N GLY A 280 2.26 2.62 38.64
CA GLY A 280 2.95 1.72 37.72
C GLY A 280 3.14 2.28 36.31
N GLY A 281 2.64 3.49 36.01
CA GLY A 281 2.63 4.01 34.63
C GLY A 281 1.82 3.12 33.67
N LEU A 282 0.82 2.41 34.19
CA LEU A 282 0.10 1.39 33.43
C LEU A 282 -0.93 1.98 32.46
N ARG A 283 -1.21 1.25 31.38
CA ARG A 283 -2.41 1.51 30.56
C ARG A 283 -3.63 1.02 31.32
N LEU A 284 -4.78 1.63 31.07
CA LEU A 284 -6.05 1.22 31.69
C LEU A 284 -6.34 -0.27 31.51
N SER A 285 -6.12 -0.80 30.30
CA SER A 285 -6.31 -2.23 30.02
C SER A 285 -5.42 -3.13 30.86
N HIS A 286 -4.19 -2.70 31.18
CA HIS A 286 -3.27 -3.49 31.98
C HIS A 286 -3.57 -3.37 33.48
N ALA A 287 -3.99 -2.20 33.95
CA ALA A 287 -4.45 -2.03 35.33
C ALA A 287 -5.69 -2.91 35.62
N ILE A 288 -6.66 -2.92 34.70
CA ILE A 288 -7.84 -3.80 34.78
C ILE A 288 -7.42 -5.28 34.70
N TYR A 289 -6.51 -5.64 33.77
CA TYR A 289 -6.03 -7.01 33.65
C TYR A 289 -5.38 -7.53 34.95
N ILE A 290 -4.53 -6.72 35.60
CA ILE A 290 -3.90 -7.08 36.87
C ILE A 290 -4.96 -7.30 37.95
N LEU A 291 -5.93 -6.40 38.06
CA LEU A 291 -7.03 -6.50 39.03
C LEU A 291 -7.82 -7.80 38.85
N GLU A 292 -8.19 -8.13 37.62
CA GLU A 292 -9.02 -9.30 37.29
C GLU A 292 -8.25 -10.62 37.41
N ASN A 293 -6.94 -10.61 37.15
CA ASN A 293 -6.10 -11.82 37.06
C ASN A 293 -4.99 -11.85 38.12
N TYR A 294 -5.23 -11.23 39.27
CA TYR A 294 -4.23 -11.10 40.32
C TYR A 294 -3.88 -12.46 40.94
N LYS A 295 -2.63 -12.91 40.76
CA LYS A 295 -2.13 -14.22 41.23
C LYS A 295 -0.75 -14.06 41.90
N PRO A 296 -0.68 -13.46 43.10
CA PRO A 296 0.59 -13.04 43.69
C PRO A 296 1.55 -14.18 44.03
N ARG A 297 1.02 -15.37 44.32
CA ARG A 297 1.80 -16.55 44.75
C ARG A 297 2.28 -17.43 43.60
N GLU A 298 1.89 -17.12 42.37
CA GLU A 298 2.32 -17.90 41.20
C GLU A 298 3.82 -17.70 40.98
N ILE A 299 4.55 -18.78 40.71
CA ILE A 299 5.94 -18.71 40.27
C ILE A 299 5.93 -18.54 38.75
N VAL A 300 6.72 -17.57 38.28
CA VAL A 300 6.79 -17.21 36.86
C VAL A 300 8.24 -17.17 36.42
N GLU A 301 8.50 -17.72 35.25
CA GLU A 301 9.78 -17.55 34.57
C GLU A 301 9.81 -16.18 33.88
N ILE A 302 10.82 -15.36 34.21
CA ILE A 302 11.05 -14.11 33.47
C ILE A 302 11.65 -14.48 32.11
N SER A 303 10.84 -14.38 31.06
CA SER A 303 11.24 -14.87 29.75
C SER A 303 12.51 -14.15 29.26
N GLY A 304 13.46 -14.92 28.75
CA GLY A 304 14.77 -14.42 28.30
C GLY A 304 15.83 -14.30 29.40
N LEU A 305 15.49 -14.55 30.66
CA LEU A 305 16.47 -14.65 31.76
C LEU A 305 16.59 -16.08 32.32
N GLY A 306 15.58 -16.95 32.11
CA GLY A 306 15.59 -18.30 32.68
C GLY A 306 15.54 -18.33 34.21
N VAL A 307 15.04 -17.26 34.83
CA VAL A 307 14.94 -17.10 36.27
C VAL A 307 13.49 -17.23 36.71
N ASP A 308 13.24 -18.17 37.60
CA ASP A 308 11.97 -18.33 38.29
C ASP A 308 11.88 -17.35 39.47
N THR A 309 10.81 -16.56 39.50
CA THR A 309 10.53 -15.62 40.59
C THR A 309 9.06 -15.73 41.00
N PRO A 310 8.72 -15.45 42.27
CA PRO A 310 7.35 -15.12 42.63
C PRO A 310 6.83 -13.98 41.75
N ARG A 311 5.58 -14.11 41.29
CA ARG A 311 4.92 -13.10 40.45
C ARG A 311 4.84 -11.76 41.18
N LEU A 312 4.63 -11.77 42.50
CA LEU A 312 4.72 -10.58 43.35
C LEU A 312 6.01 -10.61 44.17
N VAL A 313 6.79 -9.54 44.09
CA VAL A 313 7.96 -9.28 44.93
C VAL A 313 7.74 -7.99 45.71
N CYS A 314 7.84 -8.03 47.03
CA CYS A 314 7.60 -6.87 47.89
C CYS A 314 8.87 -6.44 48.63
N PHE A 315 9.17 -5.14 48.53
CA PHE A 315 10.26 -4.47 49.22
C PHE A 315 9.67 -3.69 50.39
N ASN A 316 9.25 -4.41 51.44
CA ASN A 316 8.50 -3.83 52.56
C ASN A 316 9.25 -2.68 53.25
N ASN A 317 10.57 -2.81 53.40
CA ASN A 317 11.47 -1.77 53.92
C ASN A 317 11.53 -0.50 53.06
N ARG A 318 11.11 -0.59 51.80
CA ARG A 318 11.11 0.51 50.82
C ARG A 318 9.69 0.94 50.43
N GLY A 319 8.66 0.33 51.02
CA GLY A 319 7.26 0.73 50.88
C GLY A 319 6.58 0.40 49.54
N PHE A 320 7.14 -0.51 48.74
CA PHE A 320 6.60 -0.86 47.43
C PHE A 320 6.69 -2.34 47.10
N CYS A 321 5.93 -2.74 46.07
CA CYS A 321 6.01 -4.06 45.45
C CYS A 321 6.09 -3.92 43.92
N ARG A 322 6.59 -4.99 43.30
CA ARG A 322 6.64 -5.20 41.87
C ARG A 322 5.90 -6.49 41.54
N TYR A 323 5.05 -6.44 40.52
CA TYR A 323 4.27 -7.57 40.02
C TYR A 323 4.61 -7.86 38.55
N TYR A 324 4.89 -9.12 38.22
CA TYR A 324 5.11 -9.56 36.85
C TYR A 324 3.77 -9.77 36.12
N VAL A 325 3.49 -8.91 35.15
CA VAL A 325 2.27 -8.91 34.35
C VAL A 325 2.39 -9.86 33.14
N GLY A 326 3.58 -9.95 32.52
CA GLY A 326 3.86 -10.93 31.46
C GLY A 326 3.22 -10.66 30.08
N ILE A 327 2.76 -9.43 29.80
CA ILE A 327 2.18 -9.10 28.47
C ILE A 327 3.32 -8.66 27.54
N ARG A 328 3.81 -9.55 26.67
CA ARG A 328 4.95 -9.26 25.77
C ARG A 328 4.59 -9.23 24.28
N GLU A 329 3.88 -10.23 23.78
CA GLU A 329 3.64 -10.46 22.34
C GLU A 329 2.57 -9.55 21.71
N THR A 330 2.23 -8.46 22.39
CA THR A 330 1.22 -7.51 21.89
C THR A 330 1.89 -6.24 21.37
N ALA A 331 1.17 -5.47 20.57
CA ALA A 331 1.64 -4.13 20.15
C ALA A 331 1.83 -3.16 21.34
N LYS A 332 1.40 -3.51 22.55
CA LYS A 332 1.45 -2.68 23.76
C LYS A 332 1.93 -3.54 24.94
N PRO A 333 3.23 -3.87 25.02
CA PRO A 333 3.74 -4.70 26.09
C PRO A 333 3.58 -4.04 27.47
N CYS A 334 3.57 -4.90 28.49
CA CYS A 334 3.53 -4.60 29.91
C CYS A 334 4.13 -5.79 30.67
N GLU A 335 5.39 -5.66 31.09
CA GLU A 335 6.06 -6.75 31.79
C GLU A 335 5.95 -6.64 33.30
N TRP A 336 6.16 -5.44 33.83
CA TRP A 336 6.14 -5.18 35.26
C TRP A 336 5.10 -4.14 35.62
N ALA A 337 4.53 -4.26 36.81
CA ALA A 337 3.72 -3.25 37.46
C ALA A 337 4.31 -2.95 38.83
N TYR A 338 4.67 -1.70 39.05
CA TYR A 338 5.15 -1.22 40.34
C TYR A 338 4.03 -0.48 41.05
N PHE A 339 3.91 -0.67 42.36
CA PHE A 339 2.90 0.01 43.18
C PHE A 339 3.30 -0.02 44.66
N SER A 340 2.78 0.92 45.43
CA SER A 340 3.04 1.02 46.87
C SER A 340 2.39 -0.14 47.64
N THR A 341 2.90 -0.45 48.83
CA THR A 341 2.27 -1.42 49.75
C THR A 341 0.86 -1.01 50.16
N LYS A 342 0.54 0.30 50.14
CA LYS A 342 -0.82 0.80 50.33
C LYS A 342 -1.75 0.40 49.18
N THR A 343 -1.25 0.43 47.95
CA THR A 343 -2.00 0.00 46.76
C THR A 343 -2.16 -1.51 46.74
N LEU A 344 -1.14 -2.26 47.20
CA LEU A 344 -1.22 -3.71 47.35
C LEU A 344 -2.43 -4.12 48.21
N LYS A 345 -2.64 -3.49 49.37
CA LYS A 345 -3.77 -3.79 50.25
C LYS A 345 -5.12 -3.64 49.56
N LEU A 346 -5.30 -2.53 48.82
CA LEU A 346 -6.52 -2.30 48.02
C LEU A 346 -6.64 -3.33 46.89
N LEU A 347 -5.53 -3.67 46.24
CA LEU A 347 -5.52 -4.66 45.17
C LEU A 347 -5.93 -6.05 45.68
N GLU A 348 -5.46 -6.45 46.86
CA GLU A 348 -5.84 -7.71 47.50
C GLU A 348 -7.32 -7.75 47.88
N GLU A 349 -7.87 -6.63 48.35
CA GLU A 349 -9.30 -6.51 48.70
C GLU A 349 -10.22 -6.65 47.48
N TYR A 350 -9.85 -6.02 46.37
CA TYR A 350 -10.68 -6.00 45.15
C TYR A 350 -10.24 -7.04 44.10
N ALA A 351 -9.29 -7.92 44.41
CA ALA A 351 -8.76 -8.91 43.48
C ALA A 351 -9.89 -9.75 42.86
N GLY A 352 -9.84 -9.94 41.54
CA GLY A 352 -10.86 -10.66 40.78
C GLY A 352 -12.10 -9.83 40.41
N SER A 353 -12.19 -8.57 40.86
CA SER A 353 -13.27 -7.67 40.45
C SER A 353 -13.17 -7.30 38.97
N THR A 354 -14.30 -7.36 38.26
CA THR A 354 -14.38 -6.94 36.85
C THR A 354 -14.63 -5.44 36.73
N VAL A 355 -13.86 -4.75 35.89
CA VAL A 355 -14.05 -3.31 35.63
C VAL A 355 -14.28 -3.05 34.15
N ASN A 356 -15.51 -2.65 33.83
CA ASN A 356 -15.84 -2.26 32.46
C ASN A 356 -15.26 -0.88 32.11
N ARG A 357 -14.47 -0.83 31.04
CA ARG A 357 -13.78 0.38 30.55
C ARG A 357 -14.73 1.53 30.23
N ARG A 358 -15.85 1.25 29.55
CA ARG A 358 -16.80 2.28 29.08
C ARG A 358 -17.55 2.96 30.24
N PRO A 359 -18.14 2.23 31.20
CA PRO A 359 -18.71 2.83 32.42
C PRO A 359 -17.72 3.70 33.18
N LEU A 360 -16.48 3.23 33.38
CA LEU A 360 -15.43 4.00 34.05
C LEU A 360 -15.13 5.30 33.31
N GLU A 361 -14.93 5.24 31.98
CA GLU A 361 -14.67 6.45 31.16
C GLU A 361 -15.84 7.44 31.20
N LEU A 362 -17.09 6.95 31.17
CA LEU A 362 -18.28 7.78 31.30
C LEU A 362 -18.39 8.41 32.70
N TYR A 363 -18.10 7.65 33.76
CA TYR A 363 -18.13 8.11 35.14
C TYR A 363 -17.21 9.31 35.35
N VAL A 364 -15.96 9.21 34.89
CA VAL A 364 -14.96 10.28 35.06
C VAL A 364 -15.26 11.48 34.17
N LYS A 365 -15.71 11.25 32.93
CA LYS A 365 -16.06 12.32 32.00
C LYS A 365 -17.22 13.17 32.53
N ARG A 366 -18.26 12.54 33.08
CA ARG A 366 -19.43 13.25 33.64
C ARG A 366 -19.08 14.13 34.85
N ARG A 367 -18.01 13.79 35.58
CA ARG A 367 -17.55 14.53 36.76
C ARG A 367 -16.40 15.50 36.47
N GLY A 368 -16.03 15.67 35.20
CA GLY A 368 -14.91 16.54 34.82
C GLY A 368 -13.57 16.09 35.39
N LEU A 369 -13.38 14.79 35.62
CA LEU A 369 -12.13 14.22 36.13
C LEU A 369 -11.19 13.84 34.97
N LEU A 370 -9.91 13.64 35.27
CA LEU A 370 -8.92 13.26 34.26
C LEU A 370 -9.25 11.90 33.64
N LEU A 371 -9.22 11.84 32.30
CA LEU A 371 -9.38 10.57 31.59
C LEU A 371 -8.18 9.64 31.83
N PRO A 372 -8.38 8.30 31.78
CA PRO A 372 -7.33 7.31 32.07
C PRO A 372 -6.05 7.52 31.25
N LYS A 373 -6.17 7.90 29.97
CA LYS A 373 -5.02 8.16 29.09
C LYS A 373 -4.08 9.25 29.61
N TYR A 374 -4.56 10.16 30.47
CA TYR A 374 -3.75 11.23 31.05
C TYR A 374 -3.01 10.77 32.31
N MET A 375 -3.51 9.78 33.04
CA MET A 375 -2.82 9.24 34.23
C MET A 375 -1.44 8.69 33.88
N ARG A 376 -1.36 7.88 32.83
CA ARG A 376 -0.07 7.35 32.34
C ARG A 376 0.88 8.46 31.88
N LYS A 377 0.36 9.52 31.25
CA LYS A 377 1.18 10.66 30.85
C LYS A 377 1.66 11.48 32.05
N ALA A 378 0.85 11.59 33.09
CA ALA A 378 1.24 12.22 34.35
C ALA A 378 2.35 11.42 35.03
N ALA A 379 2.17 10.10 35.14
CA ALA A 379 3.18 9.18 35.66
C ALA A 379 4.53 9.37 34.96
N TRP A 380 4.55 9.32 33.61
CA TRP A 380 5.74 9.60 32.81
C TRP A 380 6.41 10.94 33.19
N ARG A 381 5.64 12.04 33.23
CA ARG A 381 6.19 13.38 33.53
C ARG A 381 6.82 13.46 34.91
N ILE A 382 6.28 12.76 35.89
CA ILE A 382 6.78 12.75 37.26
C ILE A 382 8.00 11.82 37.36
N MET A 383 7.94 10.61 36.77
CA MET A 383 9.07 9.67 36.74
C MET A 383 10.33 10.32 36.15
N VAL A 384 10.25 10.93 34.97
CA VAL A 384 11.43 11.52 34.31
C VAL A 384 12.06 12.71 35.05
N ARG A 385 11.43 13.23 36.11
CA ARG A 385 12.01 14.25 36.99
C ARG A 385 12.88 13.65 38.10
N VAL A 386 12.61 12.41 38.50
CA VAL A 386 13.19 11.78 39.69
C VAL A 386 14.02 10.53 39.40
N MET A 387 13.97 10.03 38.16
CA MET A 387 14.76 8.89 37.70
C MET A 387 15.19 9.05 36.24
N PRO A 388 16.23 8.33 35.80
CA PRO A 388 16.66 8.32 34.40
C PRO A 388 15.55 7.87 33.44
N ARG A 389 15.62 8.31 32.17
CA ARG A 389 14.54 8.10 31.20
C ARG A 389 14.40 6.64 30.80
N GLU A 390 15.50 5.92 30.72
CA GLU A 390 15.61 4.49 30.47
C GLU A 390 14.91 3.67 31.56
N VAL A 391 15.10 4.03 32.83
CA VAL A 391 14.39 3.43 33.97
C VAL A 391 12.88 3.72 33.90
N ALA A 392 12.50 4.97 33.61
CA ALA A 392 11.09 5.33 33.43
C ALA A 392 10.45 4.60 32.23
N ARG A 393 11.18 4.43 31.12
CA ARG A 393 10.75 3.63 29.96
C ARG A 393 10.58 2.17 30.33
N PHE A 394 11.50 1.61 31.10
CA PHE A 394 11.45 0.23 31.57
C PHE A 394 10.19 0.00 32.42
N ILE A 395 9.96 0.83 33.43
CA ILE A 395 8.76 0.74 34.31
C ILE A 395 7.47 0.84 33.48
N GLU A 396 7.42 1.75 32.50
CA GLU A 396 6.27 1.86 31.59
C GLU A 396 6.20 0.78 30.49
N SER A 397 7.18 -0.12 30.41
CA SER A 397 7.32 -1.12 29.34
C SER A 397 7.36 -0.50 27.93
N ARG A 398 8.12 0.58 27.75
CA ARG A 398 8.41 1.24 26.47
C ARG A 398 9.72 0.72 25.85
N PHE A 399 9.86 -0.60 25.76
CA PHE A 399 11.12 -1.25 25.34
C PHE A 399 11.59 -0.86 23.93
N GLY A 400 10.66 -0.57 23.00
CA GLY A 400 11.02 -0.10 21.66
C GLY A 400 11.63 1.30 21.60
N GLU A 401 11.63 2.05 22.70
CA GLU A 401 12.27 3.37 22.82
C GLU A 401 13.64 3.31 23.53
N LEU A 402 14.06 2.13 24.01
CA LEU A 402 15.37 1.92 24.62
C LEU A 402 16.43 1.72 23.52
N LYS A 403 17.62 2.30 23.71
CA LYS A 403 18.75 2.02 22.82
C LYS A 403 19.30 0.62 23.10
N VAL A 404 19.95 0.02 22.09
CA VAL A 404 20.59 -1.30 22.22
C VAL A 404 21.61 -1.32 23.38
N SER A 405 22.33 -0.22 23.59
CA SER A 405 23.29 -0.07 24.69
C SER A 405 22.65 0.08 26.08
N GLU A 406 21.36 0.43 26.15
CA GLU A 406 20.58 0.64 27.37
C GLU A 406 19.78 -0.62 27.77
N ALA A 407 19.78 -1.67 26.93
CA ALA A 407 18.82 -2.78 27.00
C ALA A 407 19.29 -3.99 27.83
N ARG A 408 20.22 -3.82 28.78
CA ARG A 408 20.54 -4.89 29.73
C ARG A 408 19.41 -4.98 30.76
N TYR A 409 18.60 -6.00 30.60
CA TYR A 409 17.34 -6.15 31.32
C TYR A 409 17.55 -6.26 32.85
N GLU A 410 18.56 -7.02 33.28
CA GLU A 410 18.89 -7.20 34.71
C GLU A 410 19.29 -5.87 35.37
N ASP A 411 20.14 -5.10 34.70
CA ASP A 411 20.58 -3.78 35.16
C ASP A 411 19.37 -2.85 35.33
N LEU A 412 18.49 -2.76 34.31
CA LEU A 412 17.30 -1.90 34.37
C LEU A 412 16.29 -2.34 35.43
N LEU A 413 16.15 -3.64 35.69
CA LEU A 413 15.26 -4.18 36.72
C LEU A 413 15.74 -3.76 38.11
N GLY A 414 17.03 -3.93 38.39
CA GLY A 414 17.64 -3.49 39.66
C GLY A 414 17.66 -1.97 39.81
N GLU A 415 17.96 -1.23 38.76
CA GLU A 415 17.88 0.24 38.75
C GLU A 415 16.45 0.73 39.01
N ALA A 416 15.45 0.10 38.38
CA ALA A 416 14.05 0.44 38.63
C ALA A 416 13.69 0.24 40.10
N ASP A 417 14.05 -0.88 40.71
CA ASP A 417 13.85 -1.09 42.14
C ASP A 417 14.55 0.01 42.96
N ASN A 418 15.77 0.40 42.59
CA ASN A 418 16.57 1.42 43.27
C ASN A 418 15.94 2.82 43.21
N TYR A 419 15.45 3.25 42.05
CA TYR A 419 14.87 4.59 41.87
C TYR A 419 13.40 4.71 42.30
N TYR A 420 12.63 3.62 42.27
CA TYR A 420 11.18 3.67 42.45
C TYR A 420 10.69 4.33 43.77
N PRO A 421 11.33 4.14 44.94
CA PRO A 421 10.91 4.83 46.16
C PRO A 421 10.91 6.35 46.05
N ARG A 422 11.89 6.95 45.35
CA ARG A 422 11.95 8.41 45.13
C ARG A 422 10.73 8.90 44.35
N TYR A 423 10.26 8.09 43.40
CA TYR A 423 9.04 8.37 42.65
C TYR A 423 7.78 8.28 43.51
N LEU A 424 7.69 7.27 44.40
CA LEU A 424 6.58 7.19 45.33
C LEU A 424 6.54 8.38 46.31
N GLU A 425 7.71 8.81 46.81
CA GLU A 425 7.81 10.01 47.64
C GLU A 425 7.31 11.26 46.92
N GLU A 426 7.75 11.46 45.68
CA GLU A 426 7.30 12.58 44.85
C GLU A 426 5.80 12.55 44.57
N LEU A 427 5.24 11.38 44.26
CA LEU A 427 3.79 11.21 44.12
C LEU A 427 3.05 11.56 45.42
N ASN A 428 3.56 11.12 46.57
CA ASN A 428 2.94 11.42 47.86
C ASN A 428 2.96 12.92 48.14
N LYS A 429 4.06 13.63 47.85
CA LYS A 429 4.13 15.09 47.97
C LYS A 429 3.07 15.77 47.09
N LEU A 430 2.96 15.38 45.82
CA LEU A 430 2.03 15.99 44.86
C LEU A 430 0.55 15.69 45.15
N LEU A 431 0.26 14.56 45.80
CA LEU A 431 -1.11 14.14 46.11
C LEU A 431 -1.56 14.51 47.54
N THR A 432 -0.66 15.05 48.37
CA THR A 432 -1.00 15.52 49.72
C THR A 432 -1.40 17.00 49.65
N PRO A 433 -2.54 17.42 50.23
CA PRO A 433 -2.95 18.82 50.22
C PRO A 433 -1.93 19.70 50.97
N GLY A 434 -1.44 20.77 50.34
CA GLY A 434 -0.59 21.79 50.98
C GLY A 434 0.92 21.69 50.71
N ALA A 435 1.39 20.83 49.81
CA ALA A 435 2.79 20.83 49.40
C ALA A 435 3.13 22.11 48.60
N PRO A 436 4.24 22.81 48.90
CA PRO A 436 4.67 23.96 48.10
C PRO A 436 4.90 23.53 46.66
N ALA A 437 4.44 24.36 45.71
CA ALA A 437 4.69 24.13 44.30
C ALA A 437 6.20 23.95 44.08
N PRO A 438 6.65 22.88 43.39
CA PRO A 438 8.07 22.72 43.13
C PRO A 438 8.55 23.88 42.26
N ASP A 439 9.55 24.61 42.74
CA ASP A 439 10.21 25.69 42.02
C ASP A 439 10.61 25.21 40.62
N THR A 440 9.99 25.81 39.61
CA THR A 440 10.42 25.66 38.22
C THR A 440 11.76 26.34 38.05
N LYS A 441 12.84 25.55 37.99
CA LYS A 441 14.10 25.96 37.34
C LYS A 441 14.08 25.60 35.86
#